data_AF-A0A534VAX7-F1
#
_entry.id   AF-A0A534VAX7-F1
#
_cell.length_a   1.000
_cell.length_b   1.000
_cell.length_c   1.000
_cell.angle_alpha   90.00
_cell.angle_beta   90.00
_cell.angle_gamma   90.00
#
_symmetry.space_group_name_H-M   'P 1'
#
loop_
_entity.id
_entity.type
_entity.pdbx_description
1 polymer ?
#
loop_
_entity_poly.entity_id
_entity_poly.type
_entity_poly.pdbx_seq_one_letter_code
_entity_poly.pdbx_strand_id
1 'polypeptide(L)' 'MAQLKREAARQRRTMSELVETALRNLFRSQKKPQELPPLPTFRSGGALVDVADRDALYQAMEGR' A
#
# COMPACT_ATOMS: atom_id res chain seq x y z
N MET A 1 -12.24 24.11 -18.10
CA MET A 1 -11.03 23.77 -18.89
C MET A 1 -9.77 24.59 -18.52
N ALA A 2 -9.85 25.90 -18.29
CA ALA A 2 -8.65 26.74 -17.98
C ALA A 2 -7.88 26.31 -16.72
N GLN A 3 -8.60 25.99 -15.63
CA GLN A 3 -8.00 25.49 -14.39
C GLN A 3 -7.30 24.14 -14.57
N LEU A 4 -7.92 23.21 -15.32
CA LEU A 4 -7.34 21.90 -15.62
C LEU A 4 -6.04 22.02 -16.42
N LYS A 5 -5.98 22.92 -17.41
CA LYS A 5 -4.76 23.23 -18.17
C LYS A 5 -3.65 23.77 -17.27
N ARG A 6 -3.99 24.69 -16.38
CA ARG A 6 -3.05 25.27 -15.42
C ARG A 6 -2.49 24.20 -14.48
N GLU A 7 -3.33 23.30 -13.98
CA GLU A 7 -2.91 22.20 -13.13
C GLU A 7 -2.06 21.15 -13.86
N ALA A 8 -2.41 20.82 -15.10
CA ALA A 8 -1.61 19.95 -15.96
C ALA A 8 -0.19 20.52 -16.14
N ALA A 9 -0.10 21.81 -16.47
CA ALA A 9 1.18 22.51 -16.60
C ALA A 9 1.97 22.55 -15.28
N ARG A 10 1.31 22.88 -14.16
CA ARG A 10 1.93 22.94 -12.82
C ARG A 10 2.53 21.58 -12.41
N GLN A 11 1.84 20.49 -12.72
CA GLN A 11 2.25 19.14 -12.35
C GLN A 11 3.16 18.46 -13.39
N ARG A 12 3.45 19.13 -14.52
CA ARG A 12 4.14 18.55 -15.69
C ARG A 12 3.49 17.26 -16.20
N ARG A 13 2.15 17.23 -16.19
CA ARG A 13 1.33 16.08 -16.63
C ARG A 13 0.43 16.52 -17.78
N THR A 14 -0.07 15.56 -18.56
CA THR A 14 -1.04 15.89 -19.62
C THR A 14 -2.43 16.13 -19.03
N MET A 15 -3.28 16.87 -19.74
CA MET A 15 -4.68 17.05 -19.31
C MET A 15 -5.42 15.72 -19.22
N SER A 16 -5.21 14.81 -20.19
CA SER A 16 -5.84 13.50 -20.23
C SER A 16 -5.50 12.67 -19.01
N GLU A 17 -4.25 12.74 -18.54
CA GLU A 17 -3.77 12.01 -17.37
C GLU A 17 -4.44 12.49 -16.06
N LEU A 18 -4.64 13.81 -15.93
CA LEU A 18 -5.36 14.38 -14.79
C LEU A 18 -6.84 13.99 -14.81
N VAL A 19 -7.47 14.01 -15.99
CA VAL A 19 -8.87 13.59 -16.16
C VAL A 19 -9.02 12.11 -15.86
N GLU A 20 -8.14 11.26 -16.40
CA GLU A 20 -8.11 9.83 -16.11
C GLU A 20 -7.99 9.57 -14.61
N THR A 21 -7.03 10.23 -13.94
CA THR A 21 -6.83 10.09 -12.48
C THR A 21 -8.08 10.48 -11.71
N ALA A 22 -8.73 11.59 -12.09
CA ALA A 22 -9.97 12.04 -11.46
C ALA A 22 -11.12 11.05 -11.66
N LEU A 23 -11.30 10.53 -12.88
CA LEU A 23 -12.34 9.55 -13.19
C LEU A 23 -12.11 8.23 -12.44
N ARG A 24 -10.87 7.75 -12.39
CA ARG A 24 -10.51 6.57 -11.59
C ARG A 24 -10.90 6.76 -10.14
N ASN A 25 -10.57 7.92 -9.56
CA ASN A 25 -10.91 8.21 -8.16
C ASN A 25 -12.41 8.38 -7.93
N LEU A 26 -13.13 9.01 -8.87
CA LEU A 26 -14.58 9.19 -8.80
C LEU A 26 -15.33 7.85 -8.80
N PHE A 27 -14.91 6.92 -9.64
CA PHE A 27 -15.54 5.60 -9.76
C PHE A 27 -14.89 4.52 -8.89
N ARG A 28 -13.83 4.86 -8.16
CA ARG A 28 -13.25 3.95 -7.17
C ARG A 28 -14.28 3.75 -6.07
N SER A 29 -14.89 2.56 -6.05
CA SER A 29 -15.71 2.14 -4.92
C SER A 29 -14.89 2.27 -3.65
N GLN A 30 -15.24 3.25 -2.82
CA GLN A 30 -14.63 3.41 -1.51
C GLN A 30 -15.06 2.19 -0.70
N LYS A 31 -14.11 1.32 -0.35
CA LYS A 31 -14.39 0.25 0.62
C LYS A 31 -14.88 0.95 1.89
N LYS A 32 -16.11 0.67 2.28
CA LYS A 32 -16.63 1.19 3.55
C LYS A 32 -15.69 0.70 4.64
N PRO A 33 -15.29 1.57 5.60
CA PRO A 33 -14.62 1.12 6.80
C PRO A 33 -15.46 -0.01 7.40
N GLN A 34 -14.86 -1.20 7.49
CA GLN A 34 -15.48 -2.37 8.07
C GLN A 34 -14.68 -2.73 9.31
N GLU A 35 -15.40 -3.09 10.37
CA GLU A 35 -14.78 -3.69 11.54
C GLU A 35 -14.21 -5.04 11.12
N LEU A 36 -12.88 -5.11 11.03
CA LEU A 36 -12.17 -6.33 10.70
C LEU A 36 -12.13 -7.22 11.95
N PRO A 37 -12.33 -8.55 11.80
CA PRO A 37 -12.09 -9.44 12.92
C PRO A 37 -10.63 -9.34 13.37
N PRO A 38 -10.34 -9.66 14.64
CA PRO A 38 -8.96 -9.69 15.12
C PRO A 38 -8.13 -10.66 14.28
N LEU A 39 -6.83 -10.38 14.16
CA LEU A 39 -5.90 -11.32 13.54
C LEU A 39 -5.91 -12.65 14.30
N PRO A 40 -5.79 -13.79 13.59
CA PRO A 40 -5.72 -15.09 14.24
C PRO A 40 -4.50 -15.16 15.17
N THR A 41 -4.70 -15.71 16.36
CA THR A 41 -3.62 -15.98 17.31
C THR A 41 -3.11 -17.40 17.14
N PHE A 42 -1.79 -17.57 17.05
CA PHE A 42 -1.15 -18.89 16.97
C PHE A 42 -0.29 -19.15 18.20
N ARG A 43 -0.33 -20.38 18.72
CA ARG A 43 0.62 -20.84 19.74
C ARG A 43 1.90 -21.31 19.06
N SER A 44 2.71 -20.37 18.56
CA SER A 44 3.92 -20.66 17.78
C SER A 44 5.15 -21.01 18.64
N GLY A 45 5.06 -20.95 19.96
CA GLY A 45 6.21 -21.18 20.85
C GLY A 45 7.18 -19.99 20.96
N GLY A 46 6.85 -18.85 20.35
CA GLY A 46 7.67 -17.63 20.37
C GLY A 46 8.57 -17.50 19.14
N ALA A 47 9.49 -16.54 19.19
CA ALA A 47 10.47 -16.33 18.13
C ALA A 47 11.71 -17.22 18.37
N LEU A 48 12.25 -17.83 17.32
CA LEU A 48 13.47 -18.65 17.38
C LEU A 48 14.74 -17.79 17.51
N VAL A 49 14.71 -16.60 16.92
CA VAL A 49 15.78 -15.60 16.91
C VAL A 49 15.17 -14.21 17.06
N ASP A 50 15.98 -13.22 17.39
CA ASP A 50 15.55 -11.82 17.30
C ASP A 50 15.27 -11.47 15.82
N VAL A 51 14.03 -11.07 15.52
CA VAL A 51 13.61 -10.72 14.16
C VAL A 51 14.26 -9.42 13.69
N ALA A 52 14.76 -8.58 14.60
CA ALA A 52 15.53 -7.40 14.26
C ALA A 52 16.94 -7.73 13.77
N ASP A 53 17.48 -8.90 14.13
CA ASP A 53 18.74 -9.41 13.58
C ASP A 53 18.46 -10.10 12.25
N ARG A 54 18.75 -9.37 11.18
CA ARG A 54 18.51 -9.82 9.82
C ARG A 54 19.28 -11.11 9.52
N ASP A 55 20.55 -11.19 9.89
CA ASP A 55 21.40 -12.32 9.52
C ASP A 55 20.98 -13.57 10.28
N ALA A 56 20.69 -13.46 11.57
CA ALA A 56 20.15 -14.57 12.37
C ALA A 56 18.79 -15.05 11.86
N LEU A 57 17.92 -14.14 11.43
CA LEU A 57 16.62 -14.48 10.83
C LEU A 57 16.78 -15.26 9.52
N TYR A 58 17.60 -14.77 8.59
CA TYR A 58 17.81 -15.46 7.32
C TYR A 58 18.46 -16.84 7.54
N GLN A 59 19.44 -16.96 8.44
CA GLN A 59 20.05 -18.24 8.76
C GLN A 59 19.04 -19.24 9.35
N ALA A 60 18.14 -18.80 10.23
CA ALA A 60 17.09 -19.66 10.80
C ALA A 60 16.03 -20.08 9.76
N MET A 61 15.75 -19.25 8.76
CA MET A 61 14.79 -19.53 7.69
C MET A 61 15.37 -20.40 6.57
N GLU A 62 16.64 -20.19 6.23
CA GLU A 62 17.30 -20.77 5.06
C GLU A 62 18.30 -21.88 5.43
N GLY A 63 18.48 -22.20 6.72
CA GLY A 63 19.42 -23.18 7.26
C GLY A 63 19.13 -24.65 6.93
N ARG A 64 19.00 -24.96 5.64
CA ARG A 64 19.26 -26.27 5.03
C ARG A 64 20.47 -26.18 4.13
#